data_AF-A0A150PJK6-F1
#
_entry.id   AF-A0A150PJK6-F1
#
_cell.length_a   1.000
_cell.length_b   1.000
_cell.length_c   1.000
_cell.angle_alpha   90.00
_cell.angle_beta   90.00
_cell.angle_gamma   90.00
#
_symmetry.space_group_name_H-M   'P 1'
#
loop_
_entity.id
_entity.type
_entity.pdbx_description
1 polymer ?
#
loop_
_entity_poly.entity_id
_entity_poly.type
_entity_poly.pdbx_seq_one_letter_code
_entity_poly.pdbx_strand_id
1 'polypeptide(L)'
;MLTSRQRIVGGAVDTAHAYVVGVGNRGRAYCSGTVISRRTVITAGHCHGGLTRVFFGTNLGRRSASVQVETSRRHPEYDPGSLQNDLTLLKLESDAPVQPAPLLRESMANSRWYIGPDYTFVGYGVSDGVAGTGFGMRRAVTFPILAIGPAQVGGTPGTIDATQFYYQVPAMNTCAGDSGGPAFLVRWGVERHAGVTSFGDDPCTLDGVQARTDYDQISRFIQPTIDEFEADNPCRADGLCDASCDVGPDLVDPDCADRHCGADGVCALACVSPPDPDCAPDDDGAGE
;
A
#
# COMPACT_ATOMS: atom_id res chain seq x y z
N MET A 1 11.70 20.41 20.12
CA MET A 1 10.50 19.83 20.74
C MET A 1 9.69 19.18 19.64
N LEU A 2 9.72 17.85 19.53
CA LEU A 2 8.94 17.12 18.53
C LEU A 2 7.66 16.64 19.21
N THR A 3 6.51 17.12 18.72
CA THR A 3 5.21 16.86 19.34
C THR A 3 4.70 15.47 18.98
N SER A 4 4.72 14.57 19.96
CA SER A 4 4.05 13.26 19.89
C SER A 4 2.58 13.41 19.49
N ARG A 5 2.19 12.82 18.36
CA ARG A 5 0.80 12.49 18.00
C ARG A 5 0.81 11.23 17.14
N GLN A 6 0.29 10.12 17.67
CA GLN A 6 0.37 8.83 16.97
C GLN A 6 -0.78 7.80 17.21
N ARG A 7 -1.33 7.15 16.15
CA ARG A 7 -2.14 5.88 15.94
C ARG A 7 -2.56 5.71 14.44
N ILE A 8 -2.64 4.55 13.74
CA ILE A 8 -2.94 3.11 14.07
C ILE A 8 -1.98 2.56 15.11
N VAL A 9 -2.47 2.18 16.29
CA VAL A 9 -1.64 1.66 17.41
C VAL A 9 -0.21 2.22 17.36
N GLY A 10 -0.05 3.56 17.39
CA GLY A 10 1.24 4.23 17.09
C GLY A 10 1.46 4.93 15.71
N GLY A 11 0.56 4.87 14.72
CA GLY A 11 0.62 5.59 13.41
C GLY A 11 0.30 7.08 13.46
N ALA A 12 -0.43 7.71 12.54
CA ALA A 12 -1.02 9.06 12.67
C ALA A 12 -2.11 9.23 11.60
N VAL A 13 -3.07 10.15 11.73
CA VAL A 13 -4.05 10.40 10.65
C VAL A 13 -3.30 10.82 9.39
N ASP A 14 -3.60 10.15 8.28
CA ASP A 14 -2.84 10.27 7.04
C ASP A 14 -3.66 10.92 5.92
N THR A 15 -3.18 12.05 5.41
CA THR A 15 -3.69 12.70 4.20
C THR A 15 -2.84 12.43 2.97
N ALA A 16 -1.54 12.14 3.12
CA ALA A 16 -0.58 12.08 2.02
C ALA A 16 -0.80 10.90 1.05
N HIS A 17 -1.14 9.71 1.56
CA HIS A 17 -1.18 8.50 0.74
C HIS A 17 -2.56 8.31 0.07
N ALA A 18 -2.95 9.23 -0.80
CA ALA A 18 -4.27 9.25 -1.46
C ALA A 18 -4.63 7.94 -2.17
N TYR A 19 -3.62 7.26 -2.74
CA TYR A 19 -3.69 5.94 -3.38
C TYR A 19 -4.00 4.77 -2.43
N VAL A 20 -3.94 4.96 -1.11
CA VAL A 20 -4.31 3.93 -0.13
C VAL A 20 -5.81 4.01 0.16
N VAL A 21 -6.48 2.88 -0.09
CA VAL A 21 -7.93 2.76 -0.26
C VAL A 21 -8.54 1.71 0.68
N GLY A 22 -9.81 1.91 1.01
CA GLY A 22 -10.60 0.89 1.70
C GLY A 22 -11.19 -0.10 0.70
N VAL A 23 -11.05 -1.39 0.95
CA VAL A 23 -11.53 -2.46 0.05
C VAL A 23 -12.60 -3.29 0.75
N GLY A 24 -13.68 -3.61 0.03
CA GLY A 24 -14.69 -4.53 0.51
C GLY A 24 -15.87 -4.66 -0.44
N ASN A 25 -17.08 -4.60 0.10
CA ASN A 25 -18.32 -4.78 -0.66
C ASN A 25 -19.18 -3.50 -0.67
N ARG A 26 -20.31 -3.53 -1.38
CA ARG A 26 -21.26 -2.41 -1.48
C ARG A 26 -21.68 -1.78 -0.15
N GLY A 27 -21.69 -2.55 0.95
CA GLY A 27 -22.06 -2.05 2.28
C GLY A 27 -20.89 -1.43 3.06
N ARG A 28 -19.71 -2.05 3.04
CA ARG A 28 -18.54 -1.59 3.81
C ARG A 28 -17.21 -2.09 3.23
N ALA A 29 -16.15 -1.34 3.52
CA ALA A 29 -14.80 -1.88 3.53
C ALA A 29 -14.59 -2.80 4.74
N TYR A 30 -13.62 -3.71 4.62
CA TYR A 30 -13.14 -4.57 5.70
C TYR A 30 -11.64 -4.91 5.57
N CYS A 31 -11.03 -4.63 4.43
CA CYS A 31 -9.60 -4.63 4.21
C CYS A 31 -9.16 -3.25 3.70
N SER A 32 -7.85 -3.03 3.65
CA SER A 32 -7.18 -1.92 2.99
C SER A 32 -6.57 -2.39 1.65
N GLY A 33 -6.03 -1.48 0.87
CA GLY A 33 -5.39 -1.76 -0.42
C GLY A 33 -4.70 -0.54 -1.00
N THR A 34 -3.99 -0.71 -2.12
CA THR A 34 -3.28 0.39 -2.80
C THR A 34 -3.60 0.40 -4.29
N VAL A 35 -3.89 1.56 -4.85
CA VAL A 35 -3.88 1.78 -6.32
C VAL A 35 -2.44 1.69 -6.81
N ILE A 36 -2.12 0.74 -7.68
CA ILE A 36 -0.76 0.51 -8.22
C ILE A 36 -0.69 0.61 -9.75
N SER A 37 -1.84 0.70 -10.42
CA SER A 37 -1.97 1.18 -11.81
C SER A 37 -3.33 1.85 -11.97
N ARG A 38 -3.57 2.51 -13.11
CA ARG A 38 -4.73 3.38 -13.39
C ARG A 38 -6.09 2.75 -13.06
N ARG A 39 -6.23 1.42 -13.15
CA ARG A 39 -7.42 0.63 -12.76
C ARG A 39 -7.09 -0.57 -11.88
N THR A 40 -5.87 -0.70 -11.37
CA THR A 40 -5.43 -1.89 -10.64
C THR A 40 -5.14 -1.56 -9.19
N VAL A 41 -5.85 -2.26 -8.28
CA VAL A 41 -5.66 -2.16 -6.83
C VAL A 41 -5.11 -3.47 -6.29
N ILE A 42 -4.07 -3.40 -5.47
CA ILE A 42 -3.52 -4.54 -4.71
C ILE A 42 -4.08 -4.58 -3.29
N THR A 43 -4.33 -5.79 -2.81
CA THR A 43 -4.80 -6.10 -1.45
C THR A 43 -4.37 -7.54 -1.10
N ALA A 44 -4.75 -8.05 0.07
CA ALA A 44 -4.33 -9.37 0.52
C ALA A 44 -5.12 -10.53 -0.14
N GLY A 45 -4.47 -11.69 -0.24
CA GLY A 45 -5.04 -12.96 -0.72
C GLY A 45 -6.19 -13.47 0.15
N HIS A 46 -6.09 -13.30 1.47
CA HIS A 46 -7.10 -13.69 2.45
C HIS A 46 -8.33 -12.76 2.44
N CYS A 47 -8.19 -11.53 1.95
CA CYS A 47 -9.31 -10.60 1.72
C CYS A 47 -10.19 -11.00 0.52
N HIS A 48 -9.71 -11.92 -0.33
CA HIS A 48 -10.38 -12.31 -1.58
C HIS A 48 -11.79 -12.89 -1.35
N GLY A 49 -12.68 -12.62 -2.32
CA GLY A 49 -14.08 -13.04 -2.29
C GLY A 49 -14.99 -11.94 -1.74
N GLY A 50 -16.05 -11.60 -2.47
CA GLY A 50 -16.99 -10.54 -2.11
C GLY A 50 -16.47 -9.10 -2.30
N LEU A 51 -15.19 -8.94 -2.67
CA LEU A 51 -14.58 -7.66 -3.04
C LEU A 51 -15.27 -7.12 -4.30
N THR A 52 -16.18 -6.18 -4.11
CA THR A 52 -17.04 -5.59 -5.15
C THR A 52 -16.95 -4.06 -5.18
N ARG A 53 -16.23 -3.44 -4.23
CA ARG A 53 -16.06 -1.99 -4.18
C ARG A 53 -14.75 -1.56 -3.52
N VAL A 54 -14.14 -0.53 -4.10
CA VAL A 54 -13.01 0.21 -3.56
C VAL A 54 -13.49 1.62 -3.16
N PHE A 55 -13.01 2.12 -2.03
CA PHE A 55 -13.45 3.34 -1.37
C PHE A 55 -12.27 4.29 -1.15
N PHE A 56 -12.45 5.56 -1.50
CA PHE A 56 -11.40 6.58 -1.50
C PHE A 56 -11.64 7.67 -0.45
N GLY A 57 -10.56 8.31 -0.01
CA GLY A 57 -10.55 9.43 0.94
C GLY A 57 -10.24 9.00 2.38
N THR A 58 -9.69 9.93 3.15
CA THR A 58 -9.12 9.73 4.49
C THR A 58 -10.07 9.09 5.51
N ASN A 59 -11.39 9.23 5.35
CA ASN A 59 -12.37 8.60 6.21
C ASN A 59 -13.43 7.85 5.38
N LEU A 60 -13.48 6.52 5.47
CA LEU A 60 -14.39 5.68 4.69
C LEU A 60 -15.88 5.90 5.02
N GLY A 61 -16.19 6.43 6.21
CA GLY A 61 -17.53 6.86 6.59
C GLY A 61 -17.91 8.25 6.05
N ARG A 62 -16.94 9.03 5.57
CA ARG A 62 -17.09 10.32 4.89
C ARG A 62 -16.33 10.32 3.54
N ARG A 63 -16.39 9.19 2.84
CA ARG A 63 -15.64 8.91 1.60
C ARG A 63 -15.91 9.94 0.51
N SER A 64 -14.86 10.33 -0.21
CA SER A 64 -14.95 11.24 -1.36
C SER A 64 -15.46 10.52 -2.61
N ALA A 65 -15.02 9.28 -2.85
CA ALA A 65 -15.41 8.49 -4.01
C ALA A 65 -15.49 6.99 -3.72
N SER A 66 -16.09 6.23 -4.64
CA SER A 66 -16.01 4.76 -4.64
C SER A 66 -16.21 4.17 -6.03
N VAL A 67 -15.33 3.24 -6.42
CA VAL A 67 -15.32 2.59 -7.74
C VAL A 67 -15.68 1.11 -7.58
N GLN A 68 -16.44 0.55 -8.52
CA GLN A 68 -16.76 -0.88 -8.52
C GLN A 68 -15.57 -1.71 -8.98
N VAL A 69 -15.48 -2.93 -8.44
CA VAL A 69 -14.52 -3.94 -8.91
C VAL A 69 -15.18 -4.71 -10.04
N GLU A 70 -14.57 -4.66 -11.23
CA GLU A 70 -14.98 -5.43 -12.42
C GLU A 70 -14.64 -6.91 -12.24
N THR A 71 -13.42 -7.20 -11.81
CA THR A 71 -12.94 -8.56 -11.54
C THR A 71 -11.81 -8.56 -10.50
N SER A 72 -11.51 -9.74 -9.95
CA SER A 72 -10.40 -9.93 -9.01
C SER A 72 -9.62 -11.20 -9.34
N ARG A 73 -8.30 -11.12 -9.21
CA ARG A 73 -7.34 -12.22 -9.40
C ARG A 73 -6.59 -12.41 -8.08
N ARG A 74 -6.82 -13.51 -7.37
CA ARG A 74 -5.94 -13.92 -6.27
C ARG A 74 -4.67 -14.55 -6.83
N HIS A 75 -3.54 -14.44 -6.12
CA HIS A 75 -2.33 -15.16 -6.49
C HIS A 75 -2.63 -16.66 -6.68
N PRO A 76 -2.23 -17.29 -7.81
CA PRO A 76 -2.59 -18.68 -8.10
C PRO A 76 -1.98 -19.67 -7.10
N GLU A 77 -0.80 -19.33 -6.56
CA GLU A 77 -0.09 -20.09 -5.52
C GLU A 77 -0.37 -19.56 -4.10
N TYR A 78 -1.51 -18.90 -3.87
CA TYR A 78 -1.92 -18.51 -2.51
C TYR A 78 -2.28 -19.74 -1.67
N ASP A 79 -1.61 -19.90 -0.52
CA ASP A 79 -1.90 -20.95 0.46
C ASP A 79 -2.62 -20.37 1.69
N PRO A 80 -3.91 -20.70 1.94
CA PRO A 80 -4.63 -20.23 3.12
C PRO A 80 -4.15 -20.84 4.44
N GLY A 81 -3.30 -21.86 4.42
CA GLY A 81 -2.74 -22.48 5.63
C GLY A 81 -1.45 -21.81 6.12
N SER A 82 -0.61 -21.31 5.21
CA SER A 82 0.66 -20.65 5.53
C SER A 82 0.69 -19.14 5.24
N LEU A 83 -0.34 -18.62 4.56
CA LEU A 83 -0.40 -17.26 4.01
C LEU A 83 0.80 -16.94 3.10
N GLN A 84 1.28 -17.96 2.38
CA GLN A 84 2.19 -17.80 1.25
C GLN A 84 1.50 -17.10 0.10
N ASN A 85 2.23 -16.19 -0.56
CA ASN A 85 1.73 -15.38 -1.67
C ASN A 85 0.37 -14.72 -1.36
N ASP A 86 0.22 -14.11 -0.19
CA ASP A 86 -1.03 -13.49 0.30
C ASP A 86 -1.39 -12.19 -0.44
N LEU A 87 -1.60 -12.28 -1.75
CA LEU A 87 -1.90 -11.16 -2.66
C LEU A 87 -3.18 -11.41 -3.46
N THR A 88 -3.93 -10.33 -3.70
CA THR A 88 -5.03 -10.25 -4.69
C THR A 88 -4.94 -8.91 -5.41
N LEU A 89 -5.16 -8.95 -6.73
CA LEU A 89 -5.34 -7.77 -7.56
C LEU A 89 -6.81 -7.62 -7.96
N LEU A 90 -7.26 -6.37 -8.02
CA LEU A 90 -8.61 -5.97 -8.37
C LEU A 90 -8.55 -5.06 -9.59
N LYS A 91 -9.35 -5.37 -10.61
CA LYS A 91 -9.60 -4.47 -11.73
C LYS A 91 -10.79 -3.58 -11.41
N LEU A 92 -10.64 -2.27 -11.56
CA LEU A 92 -11.69 -1.29 -11.39
C LEU A 92 -12.49 -1.09 -12.71
N GLU A 93 -13.81 -0.90 -12.60
CA GLU A 93 -14.67 -0.59 -13.77
C GLU A 93 -14.31 0.76 -14.44
N SER A 94 -13.70 1.69 -13.68
CA SER A 94 -13.27 3.00 -14.13
C SER A 94 -11.89 3.34 -13.57
N ASP A 95 -11.28 4.39 -14.11
CA ASP A 95 -10.01 4.94 -13.61
C ASP A 95 -10.12 5.31 -12.12
N ALA A 96 -9.04 5.12 -11.37
CA ALA A 96 -8.94 5.60 -9.99
C ALA A 96 -8.87 7.15 -9.97
N PRO A 97 -9.56 7.83 -9.03
CA PRO A 97 -9.54 9.30 -8.92
C PRO A 97 -8.30 9.82 -8.17
N VAL A 98 -7.18 9.11 -8.25
CA VAL A 98 -5.90 9.37 -7.55
C VAL A 98 -4.75 8.80 -8.40
N GLN A 99 -3.57 9.43 -8.33
CA GLN A 99 -2.35 8.90 -8.96
C GLN A 99 -2.00 7.52 -8.36
N PRO A 100 -1.52 6.53 -9.14
CA PRO A 100 -1.11 5.24 -8.60
C PRO A 100 0.21 5.31 -7.80
N ALA A 101 0.38 4.44 -6.81
CA ALA A 101 1.65 4.29 -6.10
C ALA A 101 2.68 3.51 -6.94
N PRO A 102 3.95 3.95 -7.01
CA PRO A 102 5.01 3.23 -7.71
C PRO A 102 5.39 1.92 -7.00
N LEU A 103 5.68 0.88 -7.78
CA LEU A 103 6.10 -0.43 -7.27
C LEU A 103 7.59 -0.45 -6.90
N LEU A 104 7.97 -1.27 -5.91
CA LEU A 104 9.37 -1.58 -5.63
C LEU A 104 9.88 -2.65 -6.62
N ARG A 105 10.30 -2.24 -7.81
CA ARG A 105 10.80 -3.14 -8.88
C ARG A 105 12.21 -3.73 -8.63
N GLU A 106 12.72 -3.64 -7.41
CA GLU A 106 14.01 -4.22 -6.99
C GLU A 106 13.77 -5.48 -6.14
N SER A 107 14.71 -6.43 -6.12
CA SER A 107 14.63 -7.59 -5.23
C SER A 107 15.02 -7.24 -3.79
N MET A 108 14.11 -7.46 -2.85
CA MET A 108 14.34 -7.36 -1.41
C MET A 108 15.19 -8.54 -0.90
N ALA A 109 16.16 -8.23 -0.04
CA ALA A 109 17.03 -9.22 0.60
C ALA A 109 17.52 -8.74 1.98
N ASN A 110 17.90 -9.67 2.87
CA ASN A 110 18.47 -9.36 4.19
C ASN A 110 19.81 -8.62 4.06
N SER A 111 19.72 -7.29 3.99
CA SER A 111 20.84 -6.38 3.77
C SER A 111 20.48 -4.98 4.29
N ARG A 112 21.49 -4.12 4.50
CA ARG A 112 21.31 -2.75 5.01
C ARG A 112 20.43 -1.83 4.15
N TRP A 113 20.04 -2.25 2.95
CA TRP A 113 19.17 -1.49 2.05
C TRP A 113 17.68 -1.74 2.31
N TYR A 114 17.35 -2.79 3.06
CA TYR A 114 15.99 -3.22 3.36
C TYR A 114 15.77 -3.55 4.85
N ILE A 115 16.81 -3.96 5.57
CA ILE A 115 16.77 -4.16 7.04
C ILE A 115 17.44 -2.95 7.69
N GLY A 116 16.70 -2.23 8.53
CA GLY A 116 17.16 -1.02 9.22
C GLY A 116 16.58 0.31 8.70
N PRO A 117 16.36 0.52 7.39
CA PRO A 117 15.52 1.63 6.91
C PRO A 117 14.09 1.51 7.42
N ASP A 118 13.47 2.67 7.64
CA ASP A 118 12.07 2.76 8.00
C ASP A 118 11.15 2.43 6.80
N TYR A 119 10.04 1.77 7.11
CA TYR A 119 8.94 1.51 6.18
C TYR A 119 7.69 2.25 6.66
N THR A 120 6.93 2.85 5.75
CA THR A 120 5.64 3.50 6.05
C THR A 120 4.50 2.50 5.82
N PHE A 121 3.81 2.10 6.88
CA PHE A 121 2.65 1.20 6.82
C PHE A 121 1.39 2.05 6.90
N VAL A 122 0.46 1.88 5.96
CA VAL A 122 -0.75 2.71 5.86
C VAL A 122 -2.00 1.84 5.77
N GLY A 123 -3.07 2.23 6.45
CA GLY A 123 -4.32 1.49 6.39
C GLY A 123 -5.48 2.14 7.13
N TYR A 124 -6.61 1.44 7.13
CA TYR A 124 -7.88 1.88 7.71
C TYR A 124 -8.31 1.02 8.91
N GLY A 125 -7.43 0.19 9.46
CA GLY A 125 -7.68 -0.73 10.54
C GLY A 125 -8.04 -0.08 11.87
N VAL A 126 -8.33 -0.92 12.87
CA VAL A 126 -8.58 -0.46 14.23
C VAL A 126 -7.31 0.18 14.80
N SER A 127 -7.46 1.38 15.35
CA SER A 127 -6.35 2.15 15.93
C SER A 127 -6.04 1.80 17.38
N ASP A 128 -6.87 0.96 17.99
CA ASP A 128 -6.73 0.39 19.32
C ASP A 128 -7.18 -1.07 19.22
N GLY A 129 -6.22 -2.00 19.19
CA GLY A 129 -6.49 -3.44 19.06
C GLY A 129 -7.18 -4.04 20.29
N VAL A 130 -6.95 -3.47 21.48
CA VAL A 130 -7.56 -3.94 22.74
C VAL A 130 -9.03 -3.51 22.83
N ALA A 131 -9.35 -2.28 22.43
CA ALA A 131 -10.71 -1.77 22.41
C ALA A 131 -11.48 -2.13 21.12
N GLY A 132 -10.79 -2.52 20.05
CA GLY A 132 -11.37 -2.78 18.73
C GLY A 132 -11.95 -1.54 18.04
N THR A 133 -11.40 -0.35 18.32
CA THR A 133 -12.00 0.93 17.87
C THR A 133 -11.16 1.70 16.84
N GLY A 134 -11.84 2.59 16.11
CA GLY A 134 -11.21 3.56 15.21
C GLY A 134 -11.12 3.16 13.74
N PHE A 135 -11.59 1.97 13.36
CA PHE A 135 -11.65 1.52 11.95
C PHE A 135 -12.27 2.57 11.02
N GLY A 136 -11.77 2.62 9.78
CA GLY A 136 -12.30 3.44 8.70
C GLY A 136 -11.72 4.86 8.60
N MET A 137 -10.70 5.20 9.40
CA MET A 137 -9.93 6.44 9.26
C MET A 137 -8.48 6.08 8.89
N ARG A 138 -8.03 6.57 7.72
CA ARG A 138 -6.70 6.28 7.18
C ARG A 138 -5.62 6.85 8.05
N ARG A 139 -4.61 6.04 8.32
CA ARG A 139 -3.48 6.40 9.16
C ARG A 139 -2.20 5.71 8.69
N ALA A 140 -1.06 6.35 8.93
CA ALA A 140 0.28 5.87 8.57
C ALA A 140 1.17 5.69 9.81
N VAL A 141 1.93 4.61 9.91
CA VAL A 141 2.95 4.36 10.95
C VAL A 141 4.29 4.05 10.31
N THR A 142 5.40 4.47 10.93
CA THR A 142 6.73 4.35 10.34
C THR A 142 7.69 3.66 11.30
N PHE A 143 8.28 2.54 10.88
CA PHE A 143 9.27 1.77 11.63
C PHE A 143 10.04 0.79 10.73
N PRO A 144 11.21 0.25 11.13
CA PRO A 144 11.98 -0.66 10.30
C PRO A 144 11.49 -2.11 10.39
N ILE A 145 11.74 -2.89 9.33
CA ILE A 145 11.53 -4.34 9.32
C ILE A 145 12.74 -5.08 9.90
N LEU A 146 12.51 -6.28 10.44
CA LEU A 146 13.53 -7.10 11.11
C LEU A 146 14.13 -8.17 10.20
N ALA A 147 13.31 -8.81 9.35
CA ALA A 147 13.75 -9.91 8.49
C ALA A 147 12.92 -10.02 7.22
N ILE A 148 13.57 -10.44 6.13
CA ILE A 148 12.94 -10.86 4.88
C ILE A 148 13.11 -12.37 4.76
N GLY A 149 12.05 -13.10 4.41
CA GLY A 149 12.11 -14.56 4.39
C GLY A 149 12.86 -15.14 3.18
N PRO A 150 13.17 -16.45 3.21
CA PRO A 150 12.85 -17.39 4.29
C PRO A 150 13.75 -17.17 5.52
N ALA A 151 13.15 -17.07 6.71
CA ALA A 151 13.87 -16.73 7.94
C ALA A 151 13.20 -17.33 9.19
N GLN A 152 14.02 -17.64 10.19
CA GLN A 152 13.55 -17.80 11.57
C GLN A 152 13.37 -16.40 12.17
N VAL A 153 12.25 -16.15 12.84
CA VAL A 153 11.90 -14.86 13.44
C VAL A 153 11.47 -15.03 14.90
N GLY A 154 11.33 -13.92 15.62
CA GLY A 154 10.70 -13.91 16.93
C GLY A 154 9.18 -14.12 16.85
N GLY A 155 8.55 -14.21 18.02
CA GLY A 155 7.09 -14.12 18.19
C GLY A 155 6.26 -15.01 17.26
N THR A 156 5.25 -14.43 16.62
CA THR A 156 4.36 -15.13 15.68
C THR A 156 4.73 -14.73 14.26
N PRO A 157 5.03 -15.67 13.33
CA PRO A 157 4.83 -17.11 13.37
C PRO A 157 6.05 -17.94 13.83
N GLY A 158 7.15 -17.31 14.22
CA GLY A 158 8.45 -17.97 14.48
C GLY A 158 9.23 -18.35 13.21
N THR A 159 8.56 -18.61 12.08
CA THR A 159 9.21 -18.81 10.77
C THR A 159 8.43 -18.16 9.63
N ILE A 160 9.09 -17.30 8.84
CA ILE A 160 8.51 -16.73 7.62
C ILE A 160 9.13 -17.36 6.36
N ASP A 161 8.37 -17.42 5.28
CA ASP A 161 8.81 -17.97 3.99
C ASP A 161 9.32 -16.90 3.01
N ALA A 162 9.79 -17.33 1.83
CA ALA A 162 10.39 -16.46 0.82
C ALA A 162 9.48 -15.32 0.32
N THR A 163 8.16 -15.47 0.41
CA THR A 163 7.13 -14.52 -0.04
C THR A 163 6.81 -13.46 1.01
N GLN A 164 7.43 -13.52 2.19
CA GLN A 164 7.08 -12.72 3.36
C GLN A 164 8.24 -11.86 3.89
N PHE A 165 7.92 -10.81 4.64
CA PHE A 165 8.84 -10.11 5.55
C PHE A 165 8.17 -9.75 6.88
N TYR A 166 8.97 -9.60 7.93
CA TYR A 166 8.54 -9.52 9.33
C TYR A 166 9.11 -8.29 10.04
N TYR A 167 8.32 -7.73 10.94
CA TYR A 167 8.73 -6.70 11.88
C TYR A 167 8.25 -7.03 13.30
N GLN A 168 8.95 -6.51 14.30
CA GLN A 168 8.60 -6.67 15.72
C GLN A 168 8.87 -5.35 16.44
N VAL A 169 7.81 -4.57 16.65
CA VAL A 169 7.91 -3.21 17.18
C VAL A 169 6.86 -3.03 18.29
N PRO A 170 7.27 -3.05 19.57
CA PRO A 170 6.33 -2.92 20.69
C PRO A 170 5.47 -1.67 20.60
N ALA A 171 4.16 -1.85 20.68
CA ALA A 171 3.14 -0.80 20.57
C ALA A 171 3.14 0.00 19.26
N MET A 172 3.71 -0.55 18.17
CA MET A 172 3.53 -0.08 16.79
C MET A 172 3.25 -1.26 15.86
N ASN A 173 2.01 -1.40 15.38
CA ASN A 173 1.61 -2.54 14.57
C ASN A 173 0.45 -2.20 13.61
N THR A 174 0.33 -2.96 12.53
CA THR A 174 -0.92 -3.05 11.76
C THR A 174 -1.96 -3.87 12.54
N CYS A 175 -3.25 -3.73 12.23
CA CYS A 175 -4.29 -4.45 12.95
C CYS A 175 -5.51 -4.82 12.07
N ALA A 176 -6.56 -5.34 12.69
CA ALA A 176 -7.80 -5.74 12.01
C ALA A 176 -8.36 -4.61 11.12
N GLY A 177 -8.37 -4.86 9.81
CA GLY A 177 -8.78 -3.90 8.77
C GLY A 177 -7.63 -3.21 8.01
N ASP A 178 -6.39 -3.31 8.51
CA ASP A 178 -5.18 -2.93 7.77
C ASP A 178 -4.73 -4.04 6.80
N SER A 179 -5.21 -5.28 6.97
CA SER A 179 -5.11 -6.38 6.00
C SER A 179 -5.25 -5.87 4.56
N GLY A 180 -4.27 -6.15 3.70
CA GLY A 180 -4.26 -5.65 2.33
C GLY A 180 -3.62 -4.28 2.12
N GLY A 181 -3.44 -3.48 3.16
CA GLY A 181 -2.79 -2.17 3.12
C GLY A 181 -1.27 -2.26 2.88
N PRO A 182 -0.65 -1.19 2.36
CA PRO A 182 0.76 -1.19 2.00
C PRO A 182 1.72 -1.18 3.19
N ALA A 183 2.90 -1.70 2.93
CA ALA A 183 4.15 -1.24 3.51
C ALA A 183 4.99 -0.60 2.39
N PHE A 184 5.36 0.66 2.54
CA PHE A 184 6.17 1.41 1.60
C PHE A 184 7.63 1.54 2.06
N LEU A 185 8.56 1.61 1.10
CA LEU A 185 9.98 1.87 1.33
C LEU A 185 10.44 3.03 0.44
N VAL A 186 11.17 3.99 1.02
CA VAL A 186 11.78 5.09 0.27
C VAL A 186 13.04 4.62 -0.45
N ARG A 187 13.07 4.74 -1.78
CA ARG A 187 14.24 4.49 -2.64
C ARG A 187 14.38 5.64 -3.62
N TRP A 188 15.59 6.20 -3.73
CA TRP A 188 15.94 7.28 -4.66
C TRP A 188 15.10 8.58 -4.52
N GLY A 189 14.50 8.79 -3.34
CA GLY A 189 13.62 9.94 -3.06
C GLY A 189 12.13 9.64 -3.20
N VAL A 190 11.79 8.51 -3.84
CA VAL A 190 10.42 8.04 -4.06
C VAL A 190 10.06 6.94 -3.07
N GLU A 191 8.87 7.05 -2.50
CA GLU A 191 8.24 6.03 -1.67
C GLU A 191 7.58 4.95 -2.56
N ARG A 192 8.00 3.69 -2.40
CA ARG A 192 7.64 2.57 -3.28
C ARG A 192 6.96 1.43 -2.55
N HIS A 193 5.93 0.85 -3.17
CA HIS A 193 5.14 -0.24 -2.63
C HIS A 193 5.98 -1.52 -2.50
N ALA A 194 6.31 -1.91 -1.27
CA ALA A 194 7.23 -3.01 -0.97
C ALA A 194 6.53 -4.26 -0.41
N GLY A 195 5.37 -4.10 0.21
CA GLY A 195 4.58 -5.22 0.72
C GLY A 195 3.11 -4.90 1.01
N VAL A 196 2.37 -5.95 1.37
CA VAL A 196 0.95 -5.95 1.72
C VAL A 196 0.77 -6.56 3.11
N THR A 197 -0.02 -5.92 3.97
CA THR A 197 -0.34 -6.42 5.32
C THR A 197 -1.08 -7.73 5.27
N SER A 198 -0.51 -8.76 5.92
CA SER A 198 -1.02 -10.14 5.89
C SER A 198 -1.55 -10.58 7.24
N PHE A 199 -0.70 -10.74 8.26
CA PHE A 199 -1.08 -11.18 9.61
C PHE A 199 -0.12 -10.67 10.70
N GLY A 200 -0.43 -10.89 11.98
CA GLY A 200 0.38 -10.47 13.14
C GLY A 200 -0.16 -11.02 14.46
N ASP A 201 0.28 -10.48 15.60
CA ASP A 201 -0.29 -10.85 16.91
C ASP A 201 -1.75 -10.39 17.07
N ASP A 202 -2.63 -11.24 17.62
CA ASP A 202 -4.07 -10.91 17.81
C ASP A 202 -4.30 -9.56 18.55
N PRO A 203 -3.50 -9.16 19.56
CA PRO A 203 -3.62 -7.84 20.20
C PRO A 203 -3.16 -6.65 19.33
N CYS A 204 -2.42 -6.89 18.25
CA CYS A 204 -1.76 -5.90 17.41
C CYS A 204 -0.77 -5.02 18.19
N THR A 205 0.12 -5.62 18.97
CA THR A 205 1.02 -4.90 19.91
C THR A 205 2.48 -5.30 19.87
N LEU A 206 2.82 -6.41 19.22
CA LEU A 206 4.15 -7.01 19.24
C LEU A 206 4.77 -7.10 17.84
N ASP A 207 4.09 -7.76 16.90
CA ASP A 207 4.68 -8.14 15.61
C ASP A 207 3.69 -8.36 14.47
N GLY A 208 4.23 -8.31 13.24
CA GLY A 208 3.46 -8.46 12.02
C GLY A 208 4.28 -8.96 10.83
N VAL A 209 3.58 -9.54 9.87
CA VAL A 209 4.09 -10.10 8.63
C VAL A 209 3.37 -9.45 7.45
N GLN A 210 4.16 -8.99 6.49
CA GLN A 210 3.70 -8.54 5.19
C GLN A 210 4.00 -9.60 4.13
N ALA A 211 3.10 -9.79 3.18
CA ALA A 211 3.43 -10.38 1.89
C ALA A 211 4.28 -9.38 1.09
N ARG A 212 5.33 -9.86 0.41
CA ARG A 212 6.18 -9.03 -0.45
C ARG A 212 5.44 -8.58 -1.70
N THR A 213 5.79 -7.42 -2.23
CA THR A 213 5.39 -6.97 -3.58
C THR A 213 6.58 -6.47 -4.39
N ASP A 214 7.74 -7.10 -4.17
CA ASP A 214 9.01 -6.76 -4.79
C ASP A 214 9.21 -7.55 -6.10
N TYR A 215 10.37 -7.39 -6.76
CA TYR A 215 10.64 -7.92 -8.11
C TYR A 215 10.17 -9.37 -8.37
N ASP A 216 10.33 -10.29 -7.40
CA ASP A 216 9.92 -11.70 -7.56
C ASP A 216 8.41 -11.86 -7.71
N GLN A 217 7.63 -11.17 -6.87
CA GLN A 217 6.16 -11.16 -6.92
C GLN A 217 5.64 -10.31 -8.08
N ILE A 218 6.38 -9.25 -8.46
CA ILE A 218 6.08 -8.43 -9.63
C ILE A 218 6.17 -9.27 -10.91
N SER A 219 7.30 -9.94 -11.14
CA SER A 219 7.53 -10.71 -12.36
C SER A 219 6.62 -11.94 -12.50
N ARG A 220 6.22 -12.58 -11.39
CA ARG A 220 5.39 -13.81 -11.42
C ARG A 220 3.88 -13.56 -11.46
N PHE A 221 3.41 -12.48 -10.84
CA PHE A 221 1.99 -12.28 -10.62
C PHE A 221 1.51 -10.86 -10.86
N ILE A 222 2.17 -9.83 -10.29
CA ILE A 222 1.61 -8.48 -10.32
C ILE A 222 1.66 -7.90 -11.74
N GLN A 223 2.82 -7.96 -12.40
CA GLN A 223 2.97 -7.42 -13.76
C GLN A 223 2.10 -8.15 -14.80
N PRO A 224 2.11 -9.50 -14.89
CA PRO A 224 1.25 -10.20 -15.85
C PRO A 224 -0.25 -9.94 -15.65
N THR A 225 -0.67 -9.66 -14.42
CA THR A 225 -2.07 -9.31 -14.12
C THR A 225 -2.40 -7.85 -14.44
N ILE A 226 -1.48 -6.90 -14.23
CA ILE A 226 -1.63 -5.52 -14.72
C ILE A 226 -1.72 -5.51 -16.24
N ASP A 227 -0.84 -6.25 -16.93
CA ASP A 227 -0.85 -6.37 -18.39
C ASP A 227 -2.14 -7.03 -18.90
N GLU A 228 -2.75 -7.97 -18.17
CA GLU A 228 -4.07 -8.52 -18.51
C GLU A 228 -5.21 -7.51 -18.24
N PHE A 229 -5.18 -6.81 -17.10
CA PHE A 229 -6.25 -5.90 -16.69
C PHE A 229 -6.28 -4.61 -17.50
N GLU A 230 -5.11 -4.14 -17.94
CA GLU A 230 -4.91 -2.82 -18.55
C GLU A 230 -4.17 -2.91 -19.90
N ALA A 231 -4.29 -4.03 -20.64
CA ALA A 231 -3.61 -4.29 -21.92
C ALA A 231 -3.65 -3.12 -22.94
N ASP A 232 -4.77 -2.40 -23.01
CA ASP A 232 -4.98 -1.28 -23.93
C ASP A 232 -4.49 0.08 -23.37
N ASN A 233 -3.94 0.11 -22.16
CA ASN A 233 -3.40 1.30 -21.50
C ASN A 233 -1.85 1.32 -21.67
N PRO A 234 -1.29 2.25 -22.48
CA PRO A 234 0.17 2.43 -22.54
C PRO A 234 0.72 2.96 -21.21
N CYS A 235 -0.09 3.72 -20.46
CA CYS A 235 0.22 4.34 -19.18
C CYS A 235 -0.12 3.43 -17.98
N ARG A 236 0.03 2.11 -18.14
CA ARG A 236 -0.11 1.15 -17.03
C ARG A 236 1.26 0.95 -16.40
N ALA A 237 1.31 0.59 -15.12
CA ALA A 237 2.58 0.31 -14.46
C ALA A 237 3.26 -0.93 -15.08
N ASP A 238 4.16 -0.74 -16.05
CA ASP A 238 4.88 -1.82 -16.75
C ASP A 238 6.40 -1.85 -16.53
N GLY A 239 6.94 -0.86 -15.83
CA GLY A 239 8.35 -0.71 -15.48
C GLY A 239 9.14 0.16 -16.44
N LEU A 240 8.48 0.75 -17.45
CA LEU A 240 9.05 1.71 -18.37
C LEU A 240 8.33 3.05 -18.22
N CYS A 241 9.04 4.08 -17.74
CA CYS A 241 8.50 5.43 -17.72
C CYS A 241 8.29 5.98 -19.14
N ASP A 242 7.01 6.14 -19.54
CA ASP A 242 6.56 6.84 -20.74
C ASP A 242 6.04 8.24 -20.39
N ALA A 243 6.90 9.25 -20.51
CA ALA A 243 6.55 10.65 -20.24
C ALA A 243 5.50 11.25 -21.20
N SER A 244 4.99 10.50 -22.20
CA SER A 244 3.80 10.91 -22.95
C SER A 244 2.50 10.68 -22.16
N CYS A 245 2.58 9.95 -21.04
CA CYS A 245 1.50 9.69 -20.11
C CYS A 245 1.34 10.75 -19.00
N ASP A 246 2.16 11.79 -18.98
CA ASP A 246 2.10 12.85 -17.97
C ASP A 246 0.96 13.83 -18.33
N VAL A 247 -0.28 13.47 -17.96
CA VAL A 247 -1.50 14.15 -18.43
C VAL A 247 -1.86 15.33 -17.52
N GLY A 248 -1.38 16.51 -17.91
CA GLY A 248 -1.67 17.76 -17.19
C GLY A 248 -0.72 17.92 -16.00
N PRO A 249 -1.20 18.37 -14.82
CA PRO A 249 -0.35 18.51 -13.64
C PRO A 249 -0.14 17.18 -12.89
N ASP A 250 -0.81 16.09 -13.29
CA ASP A 250 -0.82 14.82 -12.57
C ASP A 250 0.01 13.74 -13.26
N LEU A 251 0.83 13.02 -12.49
CA LEU A 251 1.51 11.82 -12.97
C LEU A 251 0.52 10.65 -13.12
N VAL A 252 0.39 10.10 -14.33
CA VAL A 252 -0.47 8.94 -14.61
C VAL A 252 0.32 7.64 -14.67
N ASP A 253 1.54 7.67 -15.23
CA ASP A 253 2.45 6.53 -15.24
C ASP A 253 3.28 6.50 -13.94
N PRO A 254 2.99 5.57 -13.01
CA PRO A 254 3.71 5.53 -11.73
C PRO A 254 5.18 5.13 -11.89
N ASP A 255 5.59 4.51 -12.99
CA ASP A 255 6.99 4.15 -13.22
C ASP A 255 7.87 5.36 -13.57
N CYS A 256 7.27 6.53 -13.82
CA CYS A 256 7.96 7.81 -13.99
C CYS A 256 8.34 8.54 -12.69
N ALA A 257 7.83 8.14 -11.52
CA ALA A 257 7.92 8.92 -10.27
C ALA A 257 9.34 9.43 -9.91
N ASP A 258 10.41 8.65 -10.15
CA ASP A 258 11.80 9.07 -9.86
C ASP A 258 12.26 10.30 -10.66
N ARG A 259 11.62 10.58 -11.82
CA ARG A 259 11.98 11.71 -12.69
C ARG A 259 11.37 13.03 -12.23
N HIS A 260 10.24 12.99 -11.54
CA HIS A 260 9.39 14.14 -11.22
C HIS A 260 9.49 14.60 -9.76
N CYS A 261 10.46 14.11 -8.96
CA CYS A 261 10.71 14.63 -7.61
C CYS A 261 11.43 15.99 -7.57
N GLY A 262 11.09 16.90 -8.48
CA GLY A 262 11.69 18.23 -8.59
C GLY A 262 10.81 19.15 -9.44
N ALA A 263 11.08 20.46 -9.37
CA ALA A 263 10.25 21.47 -10.02
C ALA A 263 10.30 21.37 -11.56
N ASP A 264 9.38 20.64 -12.17
CA ASP A 264 9.24 20.41 -13.60
C ASP A 264 7.81 20.60 -14.15
N GLY A 265 6.82 20.74 -13.28
CA GLY A 265 5.41 20.99 -13.58
C GLY A 265 4.48 19.76 -13.48
N VAL A 266 5.00 18.59 -13.11
CA VAL A 266 4.24 17.34 -12.91
C VAL A 266 4.30 16.92 -11.45
N CYS A 267 3.16 16.88 -10.77
CA CYS A 267 3.08 16.37 -9.40
C CYS A 267 3.21 14.84 -9.36
N ALA A 268 4.22 14.35 -8.65
CA ALA A 268 4.43 12.97 -8.23
C ALA A 268 4.29 12.83 -6.70
N LEU A 269 3.09 12.43 -6.24
CA LEU A 269 2.75 12.30 -4.81
C LEU A 269 3.61 11.30 -4.02
N ALA A 270 4.45 10.50 -4.68
CA ALA A 270 5.33 9.53 -4.05
C ALA A 270 6.68 10.11 -3.60
N CYS A 271 6.99 11.38 -3.91
CA CYS A 271 8.25 12.02 -3.51
C CYS A 271 8.21 12.50 -2.06
N VAL A 272 9.22 12.16 -1.25
CA VAL A 272 9.16 12.34 0.22
C VAL A 272 10.29 13.17 0.86
N SER A 273 11.43 13.38 0.20
CA SER A 273 12.54 14.15 0.78
C SER A 273 13.50 14.74 -0.27
N PRO A 274 13.29 16.00 -0.70
CA PRO A 274 12.11 16.82 -0.39
C PRO A 274 10.82 16.22 -1.01
N PRO A 275 9.63 16.55 -0.48
CA PRO A 275 8.41 16.41 -1.22
C PRO A 275 8.49 17.17 -2.55
N ASP A 276 7.75 16.69 -3.55
CA ASP A 276 7.64 17.35 -4.84
C ASP A 276 7.06 18.79 -4.67
N PRO A 277 7.74 19.84 -5.17
CA PRO A 277 7.26 21.22 -5.07
C PRO A 277 6.07 21.57 -5.99
N ASP A 278 5.79 20.77 -7.02
CA ASP A 278 4.67 21.00 -7.95
C ASP A 278 3.38 20.33 -7.50
N CYS A 279 3.46 19.38 -6.56
CA CYS A 279 2.30 18.92 -5.82
C CYS A 279 1.74 20.05 -4.95
N ALA A 280 0.55 20.55 -5.32
CA ALA A 280 -0.16 21.54 -4.55
C ALA A 280 -0.34 21.04 -3.11
N PRO A 281 -0.07 21.86 -2.07
CA PRO A 281 -0.59 21.56 -0.74
C PRO A 281 -2.11 21.49 -0.84
N ASP A 282 -2.74 20.54 -0.15
CA ASP A 282 -4.19 20.38 -0.13
C ASP A 282 -4.86 21.69 0.36
N ASP A 283 -5.20 22.58 -0.58
CA ASP A 283 -6.00 23.78 -0.35
C ASP A 283 -7.48 23.36 -0.26
N ASP A 284 -7.74 22.50 0.73
CA ASP A 284 -9.05 22.08 1.21
C ASP A 284 -9.72 23.35 1.74
N GLY A 285 -10.47 24.02 0.84
CA GLY A 285 -11.00 25.38 1.02
C GLY A 285 -11.94 25.53 2.22
N ALA A 286 -11.36 25.68 3.41
CA ALA A 286 -12.00 26.18 4.62
C ALA A 286 -11.91 27.71 4.62
N GLY A 287 -12.78 28.33 3.81
CA GLY A 287 -12.98 29.77 3.84
C GLY A 287 -13.54 30.28 5.18
N GLU A 288 -13.46 31.61 5.32
CA GLU A 288 -14.00 32.52 6.34
C GLU A 288 -15.13 32.01 7.27
#